data_AF-A0A6N6L1D2-F1
#
_entry.id   AF-A0A6N6L1D2-F1
#
_cell.length_a   1.000
_cell.length_b   1.000
_cell.length_c   1.000
_cell.angle_alpha   90.00
_cell.angle_beta   90.00
_cell.angle_gamma   90.00
#
_symmetry.space_group_name_H-M   'P 1'
#
loop_
_entity.id
_entity.type
_entity.pdbx_description
1 polymer ?
#
loop_
_entity_poly.entity_id
_entity_poly.type
_entity_poly.pdbx_seq_one_letter_code
_entity_poly.pdbx_strand_id
1 'polypeptide(L)'
;MLDKEQLRILLMGSDEWNTWRAGEKYLSGIAVTPELEKAHLNNLDLSHADLSGANLLLADLRGADLRGADLSQANLRGADLSKAYLGGAVLHETVFELTTFRETDFSYCKMQSTVLFNCDIRDCRGLLEVDHEGPSYINKETIRKSADFIPLRFLLELGAFDNLPSCKKNI
;
A
#
# COMPACT_ATOMS: atom_id res chain seq x y z
N MET A 1 -1.25 18.25 -5.83
CA MET A 1 -0.72 19.16 -4.77
C MET A 1 -1.68 19.06 -3.61
N LEU A 2 -1.17 18.86 -2.38
CA LEU A 2 -1.97 18.58 -1.18
C LEU A 2 -3.21 19.47 -1.07
N ASP A 3 -4.38 18.84 -1.01
CA ASP A 3 -5.64 19.50 -0.72
C ASP A 3 -5.85 19.57 0.80
N LYS A 4 -5.88 20.79 1.33
CA LYS A 4 -6.00 21.03 2.77
C LYS A 4 -7.37 20.68 3.31
N GLU A 5 -8.43 20.78 2.51
CA GLU A 5 -9.77 20.44 2.97
C GLU A 5 -9.94 18.92 3.06
N GLN A 6 -9.46 18.19 2.05
CA GLN A 6 -9.42 16.73 2.10
C GLN A 6 -8.63 16.23 3.30
N LEU A 7 -7.43 16.80 3.54
CA LEU A 7 -6.64 16.46 4.73
C LEU A 7 -7.42 16.76 6.02
N ARG A 8 -8.12 17.90 6.11
CA ARG A 8 -8.90 18.27 7.29
C ARG A 8 -10.02 17.27 7.54
N ILE A 9 -10.73 16.83 6.50
CA ILE A 9 -11.80 15.83 6.60
C ILE A 9 -11.22 14.49 7.05
N LEU A 10 -10.12 14.04 6.45
CA LEU A 10 -9.46 12.79 6.84
C LEU A 10 -9.01 12.81 8.31
N LEU A 11 -8.53 13.95 8.80
CA LEU A 11 -8.15 14.14 10.19
C LEU A 11 -9.34 14.12 11.17
N MET A 12 -10.57 14.23 10.68
CA MET A 12 -11.76 14.08 11.53
C MET A 12 -12.08 12.60 11.81
N GLY A 13 -11.67 11.69 10.92
CA GLY A 13 -11.85 10.24 11.07
C GLY A 13 -12.18 9.53 9.76
N SER A 14 -12.04 8.20 9.75
CA SER A 14 -12.40 7.36 8.60
C SER A 14 -13.88 7.45 8.23
N ASP A 15 -14.78 7.63 9.20
CA ASP A 15 -16.23 7.70 8.95
C ASP A 15 -16.61 8.99 8.23
N GLU A 16 -16.07 10.13 8.67
CA GLU A 16 -16.23 11.43 8.02
C GLU A 16 -15.63 11.42 6.62
N TRP A 17 -14.44 10.84 6.49
CA TRP A 17 -13.78 10.65 5.20
C TRP A 17 -14.63 9.83 4.25
N ASN A 18 -15.14 8.68 4.70
CA ASN A 18 -15.96 7.79 3.89
C ASN A 18 -17.31 8.44 3.51
N THR A 19 -17.89 9.23 4.41
CA THR A 19 -19.11 10.02 4.11
C THR A 19 -18.84 11.05 3.01
N TRP A 20 -17.71 11.75 3.10
CA TRP A 20 -17.29 12.70 2.06
C TRP A 20 -17.02 11.99 0.72
N ARG A 21 -16.28 10.89 0.74
CA ARG A 21 -15.99 10.04 -0.44
C ARG A 21 -17.26 9.56 -1.12
N ALA A 22 -18.23 9.09 -0.33
CA ALA A 22 -19.52 8.66 -0.84
C ALA A 22 -20.26 9.84 -1.49
N GLY A 23 -20.36 10.98 -0.81
CA GLY A 23 -21.06 12.17 -1.31
C GLY A 23 -20.49 12.74 -2.62
N GLU A 24 -19.16 12.87 -2.72
CA GLU A 24 -18.48 13.44 -3.90
C GLU A 24 -18.67 12.58 -5.16
N LYS A 25 -18.74 11.26 -5.01
CA LYS A 25 -18.97 10.33 -6.12
C LYS A 25 -20.30 10.58 -6.84
N TYR A 26 -21.26 11.23 -6.18
CA TYR A 26 -22.59 11.52 -6.71
C TYR A 26 -22.79 12.98 -7.16
N LEU A 27 -21.99 13.94 -6.67
CA LEU A 27 -22.30 15.37 -6.81
C LEU A 27 -21.66 16.04 -8.03
N SER A 28 -20.44 15.67 -8.41
CA SER A 28 -19.68 16.40 -9.45
C SER A 28 -19.59 15.67 -10.80
N GLY A 29 -20.01 14.40 -10.87
CA GLY A 29 -19.88 13.56 -12.07
C GLY A 29 -18.43 13.26 -12.46
N ILE A 30 -17.45 13.74 -11.69
CA ILE A 30 -16.02 13.52 -11.85
C ILE A 30 -15.54 12.88 -10.54
N ALA A 31 -14.94 11.70 -10.61
CA ALA A 31 -14.31 11.10 -9.44
C ALA A 31 -13.18 12.03 -8.96
N VAL A 32 -13.34 12.64 -7.79
CA VAL A 32 -12.30 13.45 -7.16
C VAL A 32 -11.25 12.50 -6.60
N THR A 33 -10.05 12.54 -7.17
CA THR A 33 -8.89 11.81 -6.64
C THR A 33 -8.39 12.49 -5.38
N PRO A 34 -8.22 11.77 -4.25
CA PRO A 34 -7.62 12.36 -3.05
C PRO A 34 -6.20 12.84 -3.33
N GLU A 35 -5.90 14.10 -3.05
CA GLU A 35 -4.59 14.73 -3.20
C GLU A 35 -3.95 14.89 -1.83
N LEU A 36 -3.22 13.86 -1.39
CA LEU A 36 -2.60 13.73 -0.07
C LEU A 36 -1.06 13.65 -0.15
N GLU A 37 -0.47 14.22 -1.22
CA GLU A 37 0.99 14.26 -1.40
C GLU A 37 1.66 14.93 -0.19
N LYS A 38 2.67 14.26 0.39
CA LYS A 38 3.43 14.71 1.57
C LYS A 38 2.55 14.97 2.80
N ALA A 39 1.35 14.42 2.86
CA ALA A 39 0.50 14.55 4.04
C ALA A 39 1.15 13.90 5.26
N HIS A 40 0.96 14.51 6.43
CA HIS A 40 1.36 13.96 7.72
C HIS A 40 0.19 13.17 8.31
N LEU A 41 0.24 11.85 8.15
CA LEU A 41 -0.82 10.91 8.51
C LEU A 41 -0.33 9.86 9.54
N ASN A 42 0.81 10.11 10.17
CA ASN A 42 1.45 9.20 11.09
C ASN A 42 0.62 8.98 12.36
N ASN A 43 0.50 7.72 12.79
CA ASN A 43 -0.29 7.26 13.93
C ASN A 43 -1.80 7.58 13.88
N LEU A 44 -2.34 7.95 12.72
CA LEU A 44 -3.79 8.13 12.57
C LEU A 44 -4.49 6.77 12.49
N ASP A 45 -5.73 6.74 13.00
CA ASP A 45 -6.66 5.67 12.70
C ASP A 45 -7.30 5.96 11.34
N LEU A 46 -6.87 5.20 10.34
CA LEU A 46 -7.38 5.21 8.96
C LEU A 46 -7.98 3.84 8.63
N SER A 47 -8.37 3.06 9.65
CA SER A 47 -8.98 1.75 9.46
C SER A 47 -10.27 1.91 8.65
N HIS A 48 -10.48 1.01 7.69
CA HIS A 48 -11.63 1.02 6.77
C HIS A 48 -11.82 2.31 5.94
N ALA A 49 -10.83 3.20 5.87
CA ALA A 49 -10.92 4.40 5.03
C ALA A 49 -10.87 4.04 3.53
N ASP A 50 -11.74 4.67 2.73
CA ASP A 50 -11.69 4.63 1.27
C ASP A 50 -10.63 5.61 0.75
N LEU A 51 -9.39 5.15 0.69
CA LEU A 51 -8.24 5.84 0.12
C LEU A 51 -7.99 5.42 -1.34
N SER A 52 -8.97 4.81 -2.01
CA SER A 52 -8.80 4.36 -3.39
C SER A 52 -8.53 5.55 -4.32
N GLY A 53 -7.57 5.39 -5.23
CA GLY A 53 -7.09 6.43 -6.15
C GLY A 53 -6.30 7.56 -5.49
N ALA A 54 -6.01 7.49 -4.18
CA ALA A 54 -5.33 8.58 -3.48
C ALA A 54 -3.90 8.76 -3.96
N ASN A 55 -3.52 10.01 -4.21
CA ASN A 55 -2.14 10.43 -4.37
C ASN A 55 -1.51 10.65 -3.00
N LEU A 56 -0.79 9.65 -2.49
CA LEU A 56 -0.08 9.63 -1.21
C LEU A 56 1.45 9.71 -1.42
N LEU A 57 1.88 10.29 -2.54
CA LEU A 57 3.29 10.46 -2.89
C LEU A 57 4.03 11.14 -1.73
N LEU A 58 5.09 10.51 -1.23
CA LEU A 58 5.93 11.00 -0.12
C LEU A 58 5.16 11.27 1.19
N ALA A 59 3.97 10.71 1.38
CA ALA A 59 3.21 10.84 2.62
C ALA A 59 3.90 10.13 3.79
N ASP A 60 3.73 10.68 4.99
CA ASP A 60 4.18 10.09 6.24
C ASP A 60 3.02 9.31 6.87
N LEU A 61 3.05 7.98 6.75
CA LEU A 61 2.04 7.05 7.28
C LEU A 61 2.63 6.17 8.39
N ARG A 62 3.73 6.61 9.02
CA ARG A 62 4.40 5.82 10.06
C ARG A 62 3.44 5.52 11.21
N GLY A 63 3.33 4.24 11.57
CA GLY A 63 2.45 3.80 12.65
C GLY A 63 0.95 3.98 12.41
N ALA A 64 0.53 4.39 11.20
CA ALA A 64 -0.90 4.54 10.88
C ALA A 64 -1.60 3.17 10.91
N ASP A 65 -2.84 3.16 11.39
CA ASP A 65 -3.71 2.00 11.28
C ASP A 65 -4.48 2.09 9.97
N LEU A 66 -4.19 1.20 9.04
CA LEU A 66 -4.83 1.11 7.73
C LEU A 66 -5.56 -0.23 7.58
N ARG A 67 -5.90 -0.89 8.70
CA ARG A 67 -6.56 -2.20 8.66
C ARG A 67 -7.89 -2.11 7.91
N GLY A 68 -8.07 -2.98 6.93
CA GLY A 68 -9.25 -3.01 6.08
C GLY A 68 -9.48 -1.76 5.21
N ALA A 69 -8.52 -0.82 5.13
CA ALA A 69 -8.61 0.34 4.26
C ALA A 69 -8.56 -0.07 2.78
N ASP A 70 -9.23 0.69 1.91
CA ASP A 70 -9.12 0.52 0.47
C ASP A 70 -8.06 1.49 -0.07
N LEU A 71 -6.92 0.97 -0.52
CA LEU A 71 -5.84 1.71 -1.16
C LEU A 71 -5.74 1.37 -2.65
N SER A 72 -6.81 0.83 -3.24
CA SER A 72 -6.81 0.43 -4.64
C SER A 72 -6.44 1.61 -5.54
N GLN A 73 -5.54 1.43 -6.49
CA GLN A 73 -5.03 2.47 -7.40
C GLN A 73 -4.34 3.66 -6.71
N ALA A 74 -4.03 3.56 -5.41
CA ALA A 74 -3.32 4.62 -4.69
C ALA A 74 -1.84 4.67 -5.09
N ASN A 75 -1.29 5.88 -5.11
CA ASN A 75 0.13 6.13 -5.39
C ASN A 75 0.86 6.43 -4.08
N LEU A 76 1.64 5.47 -3.57
CA LEU A 76 2.44 5.59 -2.35
C LEU A 76 3.94 5.67 -2.63
N ARG A 77 4.32 6.16 -3.82
CA ARG A 77 5.73 6.32 -4.18
C ARG A 77 6.47 7.15 -3.13
N GLY A 78 7.57 6.63 -2.61
CA GLY A 78 8.40 7.30 -1.59
C GLY A 78 7.72 7.57 -0.25
N ALA A 79 6.50 7.06 -0.01
CA ALA A 79 5.85 7.19 1.29
C ALA A 79 6.58 6.38 2.37
N ASP A 80 6.39 6.75 3.63
CA ASP A 80 6.90 6.01 4.78
C ASP A 80 5.76 5.30 5.51
N LEU A 81 5.71 3.98 5.38
CA LEU A 81 4.75 3.10 6.04
C LEU A 81 5.36 2.35 7.23
N SER A 82 6.52 2.78 7.73
CA SER A 82 7.19 2.09 8.83
C SER A 82 6.24 1.91 10.03
N LYS A 83 6.10 0.66 10.50
CA LYS A 83 5.21 0.26 11.60
C LYS A 83 3.72 0.46 11.35
N ALA A 84 3.30 0.74 10.11
CA ALA A 84 1.89 0.81 9.76
C ALA A 84 1.24 -0.58 9.77
N TYR A 85 -0.07 -0.61 10.02
CA TYR A 85 -0.88 -1.83 10.03
C TYR A 85 -1.75 -1.88 8.78
N LEU A 86 -1.40 -2.69 7.78
CA LEU A 86 -2.21 -2.86 6.56
C LEU A 86 -3.14 -4.07 6.65
N GLY A 87 -3.33 -4.67 7.82
CA GLY A 87 -4.03 -5.94 7.97
C GLY A 87 -5.41 -5.97 7.28
N GLY A 88 -5.62 -6.84 6.29
CA GLY A 88 -6.87 -6.89 5.54
C GLY A 88 -7.13 -5.76 4.54
N ALA A 89 -6.19 -4.82 4.37
CA ALA A 89 -6.31 -3.72 3.41
C ALA A 89 -6.34 -4.22 1.96
N VAL A 90 -7.04 -3.48 1.10
CA VAL A 90 -7.11 -3.75 -0.35
C VAL A 90 -6.05 -2.92 -1.06
N LEU A 91 -5.12 -3.59 -1.74
CA LEU A 91 -3.93 -2.98 -2.34
C LEU A 91 -3.90 -3.19 -3.87
N HIS A 92 -5.08 -3.34 -4.48
CA HIS A 92 -5.20 -3.60 -5.91
C HIS A 92 -4.67 -2.44 -6.74
N GLU A 93 -3.78 -2.70 -7.69
CA GLU A 93 -3.19 -1.65 -8.54
C GLU A 93 -2.46 -0.54 -7.74
N THR A 94 -2.14 -0.78 -6.46
CA THR A 94 -1.42 0.19 -5.63
C THR A 94 0.05 0.24 -6.04
N VAL A 95 0.62 1.45 -6.09
CA VAL A 95 2.02 1.67 -6.48
C VAL A 95 2.88 1.95 -5.26
N PHE A 96 3.71 0.99 -4.91
CA PHE A 96 4.78 1.12 -3.92
C PHE A 96 6.14 1.13 -4.63
N GLU A 97 6.62 2.31 -5.00
CA GLU A 97 7.98 2.49 -5.49
C GLU A 97 8.78 3.37 -4.54
N LEU A 98 9.95 2.91 -4.10
CA LEU A 98 10.78 3.60 -3.09
C LEU A 98 10.07 3.81 -1.74
N THR A 99 8.97 3.09 -1.49
CA THR A 99 8.23 3.13 -0.22
C THR A 99 9.02 2.41 0.87
N THR A 100 9.00 2.94 2.09
CA THR A 100 9.64 2.31 3.25
C THR A 100 8.63 1.48 4.04
N PHE A 101 8.98 0.22 4.34
CA PHE A 101 8.09 -0.75 5.00
C PHE A 101 8.66 -1.36 6.29
N ARG A 102 9.51 -0.64 7.02
CA ARG A 102 10.15 -1.22 8.22
C ARG A 102 9.09 -1.64 9.22
N GLU A 103 9.05 -2.92 9.58
CA GLU A 103 8.08 -3.47 10.53
C GLU A 103 6.60 -3.28 10.12
N THR A 104 6.32 -3.03 8.83
CA THR A 104 4.94 -2.92 8.33
C THR A 104 4.26 -4.29 8.35
N ASP A 105 2.99 -4.33 8.76
CA ASP A 105 2.18 -5.54 8.78
C ASP A 105 1.33 -5.67 7.52
N PHE A 106 1.56 -6.71 6.72
CA PHE A 106 0.82 -7.04 5.49
C PHE A 106 -0.19 -8.20 5.67
N SER A 107 -0.44 -8.63 6.90
CA SER A 107 -1.26 -9.82 7.16
C SER A 107 -2.64 -9.71 6.51
N TYR A 108 -3.04 -10.70 5.71
CA TYR A 108 -4.35 -10.74 5.05
C TYR A 108 -4.64 -9.57 4.09
N CYS A 109 -3.65 -8.76 3.70
CA CYS A 109 -3.84 -7.78 2.64
C CYS A 109 -4.23 -8.49 1.34
N LYS A 110 -5.04 -7.83 0.52
CA LYS A 110 -5.42 -8.29 -0.80
C LYS A 110 -4.61 -7.58 -1.86
N MET A 111 -3.95 -8.32 -2.74
CA MET A 111 -3.09 -7.76 -3.77
C MET A 111 -3.36 -8.39 -5.14
N GLN A 112 -3.51 -7.52 -6.14
CA GLN A 112 -3.47 -7.85 -7.55
C GLN A 112 -2.96 -6.61 -8.29
N SER A 113 -2.15 -6.79 -9.34
CA SER A 113 -1.54 -5.69 -10.09
C SER A 113 -0.77 -4.67 -9.23
N THR A 114 -0.39 -5.05 -8.01
CA THR A 114 0.32 -4.18 -7.06
C THR A 114 1.79 -4.10 -7.46
N VAL A 115 2.37 -2.91 -7.41
CA VAL A 115 3.79 -2.69 -7.78
C VAL A 115 4.64 -2.53 -6.52
N LEU A 116 5.66 -3.36 -6.36
CA LEU A 116 6.63 -3.34 -5.25
C LEU A 116 8.05 -3.15 -5.78
N PHE A 117 8.41 -1.93 -6.15
CA PHE A 117 9.67 -1.63 -6.85
C PHE A 117 10.64 -0.80 -6.00
N ASN A 118 11.91 -1.19 -6.01
CA ASN A 118 12.98 -0.49 -5.30
C ASN A 118 12.78 -0.38 -3.78
N CYS A 119 11.89 -1.20 -3.21
CA CYS A 119 11.56 -1.23 -1.79
C CYS A 119 12.43 -2.25 -1.03
N ASP A 120 12.41 -2.18 0.30
CA ASP A 120 12.97 -3.19 1.18
C ASP A 120 11.83 -3.76 2.02
N ILE A 121 11.57 -5.06 1.90
CA ILE A 121 10.46 -5.73 2.57
C ILE A 121 10.92 -6.84 3.53
N ARG A 122 12.21 -6.85 3.92
CA ARG A 122 12.77 -7.90 4.78
C ARG A 122 12.18 -7.94 6.19
N ASP A 123 11.81 -6.77 6.72
CA ASP A 123 11.31 -6.60 8.09
C ASP A 123 9.77 -6.55 8.16
N CYS A 124 9.11 -6.84 7.04
CA CYS A 124 7.66 -6.88 6.97
C CYS A 124 7.10 -8.13 7.64
N ARG A 125 5.89 -8.02 8.19
CA ARG A 125 5.14 -9.14 8.78
C ARG A 125 3.99 -9.54 7.86
N GLY A 126 3.45 -10.74 8.03
CA GLY A 126 2.24 -11.17 7.32
C GLY A 126 2.42 -11.52 5.85
N LEU A 127 3.65 -11.51 5.30
CA LEU A 127 3.88 -11.77 3.86
C LEU A 127 3.36 -13.15 3.37
N LEU A 128 3.28 -14.15 4.25
CA LEU A 128 2.72 -15.47 3.91
C LEU A 128 1.18 -15.51 3.92
N GLU A 129 0.56 -14.53 4.57
CA GLU A 129 -0.88 -14.42 4.76
C GLU A 129 -1.53 -13.45 3.75
N VAL A 130 -0.73 -12.83 2.88
CA VAL A 130 -1.23 -12.00 1.79
C VAL A 130 -2.11 -12.85 0.87
N ASP A 131 -3.29 -12.32 0.58
CA ASP A 131 -4.24 -12.87 -0.37
C ASP A 131 -3.91 -12.32 -1.76
N HIS A 132 -3.46 -13.21 -2.64
CA HIS A 132 -3.09 -12.88 -4.00
C HIS A 132 -4.29 -13.13 -4.91
N GLU A 133 -5.05 -12.07 -5.21
CA GLU A 133 -6.24 -12.12 -6.08
C GLU A 133 -5.85 -12.04 -7.57
N GLY A 134 -4.56 -11.86 -7.87
CA GLY A 134 -4.00 -11.87 -9.21
C GLY A 134 -2.49 -11.57 -9.22
N PRO A 135 -1.84 -11.60 -10.40
CA PRO A 135 -0.41 -11.33 -10.49
C PRO A 135 -0.12 -9.89 -10.06
N SER A 136 0.92 -9.72 -9.27
CA SER A 136 1.48 -8.41 -8.92
C SER A 136 2.92 -8.30 -9.47
N TYR A 137 3.62 -7.21 -9.18
CA TYR A 137 4.89 -6.91 -9.83
C TYR A 137 5.98 -6.59 -8.81
N ILE A 138 7.11 -7.29 -8.93
CA ILE A 138 8.32 -7.03 -8.16
C ILE A 138 9.56 -7.00 -9.08
N ASN A 139 10.44 -6.02 -8.88
CA ASN A 139 11.65 -5.87 -9.68
C ASN A 139 12.87 -6.55 -9.02
N LYS A 140 13.93 -6.77 -9.81
CA LYS A 140 15.19 -7.38 -9.35
C LYS A 140 15.82 -6.60 -8.17
N GLU A 141 15.66 -5.29 -8.14
CA GLU A 141 16.26 -4.46 -7.08
C GLU A 141 15.55 -4.65 -5.74
N THR A 142 14.21 -4.75 -5.69
CA THR A 142 13.47 -5.09 -4.46
C THR A 142 13.89 -6.46 -3.94
N ILE A 143 14.00 -7.46 -4.82
CA ILE A 143 14.45 -8.82 -4.46
C ILE A 143 15.87 -8.77 -3.88
N ARG A 144 16.79 -8.06 -4.55
CA ARG A 144 18.18 -7.90 -4.12
C ARG A 144 18.29 -7.20 -2.76
N LYS A 145 17.54 -6.11 -2.56
CA LYS A 145 17.52 -5.36 -1.30
C LYS A 145 17.02 -6.23 -0.15
N SER A 146 16.00 -7.04 -0.38
CA SER A 146 15.37 -7.83 0.68
C SER A 146 16.11 -9.15 1.02
N ALA A 147 17.26 -9.41 0.35
CA ALA A 147 18.28 -10.38 0.73
C ALA A 147 17.78 -11.75 1.23
N ASP A 148 17.02 -12.46 0.39
CA ASP A 148 16.50 -13.82 0.62
C ASP A 148 15.49 -14.02 1.77
N PHE A 149 15.15 -12.98 2.55
CA PHE A 149 14.14 -13.06 3.61
C PHE A 149 12.69 -13.13 3.10
N ILE A 150 12.47 -12.82 1.83
CA ILE A 150 11.14 -12.90 1.23
C ILE A 150 10.77 -14.37 1.03
N PRO A 151 9.62 -14.83 1.58
CA PRO A 151 9.14 -16.19 1.37
C PRO A 151 9.01 -16.52 -0.13
N LEU A 152 9.48 -17.70 -0.55
CA LEU A 152 9.45 -18.09 -1.96
C LEU A 152 8.03 -18.08 -2.52
N ARG A 153 7.04 -18.57 -1.75
CA ARG A 153 5.62 -18.54 -2.13
C ARG A 153 5.18 -17.13 -2.52
N PHE A 154 5.47 -16.14 -1.68
CA PHE A 154 5.11 -14.75 -1.94
C PHE A 154 5.76 -14.22 -3.23
N LEU A 155 7.04 -14.53 -3.47
CA LEU A 155 7.73 -14.14 -4.71
C LEU A 155 7.09 -14.74 -5.97
N LEU A 156 6.64 -15.99 -5.92
CA LEU A 156 6.00 -16.65 -7.06
C LEU A 156 4.67 -15.97 -7.42
N GLU A 157 3.86 -15.60 -6.42
CA GLU A 157 2.58 -14.91 -6.60
C GLU A 157 2.78 -13.47 -7.14
N LEU A 158 3.91 -12.83 -6.84
CA LEU A 158 4.32 -11.54 -7.41
C LEU A 158 4.92 -11.64 -8.84
N GLY A 159 4.78 -12.78 -9.51
CA GLY A 159 5.28 -12.97 -10.88
C GLY A 159 6.81 -12.93 -10.99
N ALA A 160 7.55 -13.20 -9.91
CA ALA A 160 9.01 -13.05 -9.88
C ALA A 160 9.80 -14.19 -10.56
N PHE A 161 9.14 -15.11 -11.29
CA PHE A 161 9.72 -16.34 -11.84
C PHE A 161 11.04 -16.11 -12.59
N ASP A 162 11.10 -15.09 -13.45
CA ASP A 162 12.30 -14.79 -14.24
C ASP A 162 13.44 -14.16 -13.43
N ASN A 163 13.09 -13.52 -12.32
CA ASN A 163 13.97 -12.67 -11.51
C ASN A 163 14.56 -13.37 -10.29
N LEU A 164 14.16 -14.62 -10.00
CA LEU A 164 14.71 -15.41 -8.90
C LEU A 164 16.20 -15.77 -9.15
N PRO A 165 17.05 -15.79 -8.10
CA PRO A 165 18.40 -16.32 -8.23
C PRO A 165 18.37 -17.81 -8.61
N SER A 166 19.38 -18.28 -9.36
CA SER A 166 19.42 -19.62 -9.96
C SER A 166 19.21 -20.76 -8.95
N CYS A 167 19.63 -20.56 -7.70
CA CYS A 167 19.46 -21.54 -6.61
C CYS A 167 18.00 -21.78 -6.21
N LYS A 168 17.07 -20.86 -6.54
CA LYS A 168 15.65 -20.94 -6.22
C LYS A 168 14.76 -21.36 -7.41
N LYS A 169 15.35 -21.62 -8.58
CA LYS A 169 14.63 -22.02 -9.81
C LYS A 169 14.41 -23.54 -9.95
N ASN A 170 14.95 -24.36 -9.04
CA ASN A 170 14.95 -25.83 -9.12
C ASN A 170 14.11 -26.52 -8.02
N ILE A 171 13.08 -25.85 -7.50
CA ILE A 171 12.11 -26.39 -6.54
C ILE A 171 10.73 -26.30 -7.19
#